data_AF-A0A369JRF5-F1
#
_entry.id   AF-A0A369JRF5-F1
#
_cell.length_a   1.000
_cell.length_b   1.000
_cell.length_c   1.000
_cell.angle_alpha   90.00
_cell.angle_beta   90.00
_cell.angle_gamma   90.00
#
_symmetry.space_group_name_H-M   'P 1'
#
loop_
_entity.id
_entity.type
_entity.pdbx_description
1 polymer ?
#
loop_
_entity_poly.entity_id
_entity_poly.type
_entity_poly.pdbx_seq_one_letter_code
_entity_poly.pdbx_strand_id
1 'polypeptide(L)'
;MGCLPFEPHNYLLEGIGKSLDGVDLAAVTPTGSGKTGFFYMFILVIMAINSNPSLCPSAKFPEDPVLIVICPTNYVENQMAKNMPNLSISALAINALTVASARIEGGNLWEEAKSKI
;
A
#
# COMPACT_ATOMS: atom_id res chain seq x y z
N MET A 1 -16.48 -2.56 -5.67
CA MET A 1 -15.97 -2.36 -4.30
C MET A 1 -15.93 -3.73 -3.65
N GLY A 2 -14.75 -4.37 -3.62
CA GLY A 2 -14.60 -5.71 -3.05
C GLY A 2 -14.53 -5.63 -1.53
N CYS A 3 -15.29 -6.46 -0.83
CA CYS A 3 -15.07 -6.68 0.60
C CYS A 3 -13.72 -7.37 0.81
N LEU A 4 -12.99 -7.01 1.86
CA LEU A 4 -11.80 -7.78 2.27
C LEU A 4 -12.22 -9.23 2.55
N PRO A 5 -11.42 -10.23 2.15
CA PRO A 5 -11.77 -11.64 2.36
C PRO A 5 -11.62 -12.11 3.82
N PHE A 6 -11.40 -11.16 4.75
CA PHE A 6 -11.20 -11.39 6.17
C PHE A 6 -11.70 -10.19 6.97
N GLU A 7 -11.94 -10.42 8.26
CA GLU A 7 -12.21 -9.37 9.23
C GLU A 7 -10.88 -8.79 9.76
N PRO A 8 -10.64 -7.47 9.65
CA PRO A 8 -9.43 -6.86 10.17
C PRO A 8 -9.33 -6.98 11.69
N HIS A 9 -8.14 -7.24 12.19
CA HIS A 9 -7.88 -7.19 13.63
C HIS A 9 -8.02 -5.77 14.19
N ASN A 10 -8.53 -5.64 15.42
CA ASN A 10 -8.75 -4.34 16.06
C ASN A 10 -7.51 -3.44 16.13
N TYR A 11 -6.31 -4.02 16.35
CA TYR A 11 -5.08 -3.22 16.39
C TYR A 11 -4.72 -2.61 15.03
N LEU A 12 -5.16 -3.22 13.92
CA LEU A 12 -5.01 -2.62 12.59
C LEU A 12 -5.90 -1.39 12.51
N LEU A 13 -7.17 -1.51 12.89
CA LEU A 13 -8.13 -0.40 12.87
C LEU A 13 -7.66 0.78 13.73
N GLU A 14 -7.18 0.50 14.95
CA GLU A 14 -6.66 1.53 15.84
C GLU A 14 -5.42 2.23 15.25
N GLY A 15 -4.44 1.47 14.75
CA GLY A 15 -3.23 2.04 14.19
C GLY A 15 -3.49 2.83 12.90
N ILE A 16 -4.33 2.30 12.01
CA ILE A 16 -4.72 2.99 10.77
C ILE A 16 -5.49 4.27 11.09
N GLY A 17 -6.42 4.24 12.05
CA GLY A 17 -7.12 5.43 12.51
C GLY A 17 -6.16 6.53 12.97
N LYS A 18 -5.19 6.17 13.82
CA LYS A 18 -4.13 7.10 14.25
C LYS A 18 -3.33 7.65 13.06
N SER A 19 -2.94 6.80 12.11
CA SER A 19 -2.20 7.25 10.93
C SER A 19 -3.02 8.16 10.01
N LEU A 20 -4.34 7.93 9.89
CA LEU A 20 -5.25 8.82 9.14
C LEU A 20 -5.42 10.18 9.82
N ASP A 21 -5.30 10.24 11.14
CA ASP A 21 -5.23 11.48 11.92
C ASP A 21 -3.85 12.17 11.86
N GLY A 22 -2.92 11.66 11.04
CA GLY A 22 -1.57 12.21 10.89
C GLY A 22 -0.61 11.85 12.02
N VAL A 23 -0.91 10.82 12.81
CA VAL A 23 -0.04 10.34 13.89
C VAL A 23 0.91 9.26 13.38
N ASP A 24 2.21 9.47 13.58
CA ASP A 24 3.23 8.47 13.29
C ASP A 24 3.05 7.20 14.14
N LEU A 25 3.09 6.04 13.50
CA LEU A 25 2.81 4.74 14.13
C LEU A 25 4.05 3.84 14.15
N ALA A 26 4.45 3.42 15.34
CA ALA A 26 5.37 2.30 15.54
C ALA A 26 4.57 1.06 16.01
N ALA A 27 4.36 0.10 15.13
CA ALA A 27 3.61 -1.13 15.44
C ALA A 27 4.55 -2.30 15.76
N VAL A 28 4.41 -2.87 16.96
CA VAL A 28 5.14 -4.09 17.38
C VAL A 28 4.14 -5.22 17.45
N THR A 29 4.22 -6.16 16.51
CA THR A 29 3.32 -7.31 16.43
C THR A 29 4.09 -8.60 16.14
N PRO A 30 3.57 -9.78 16.53
CA PRO A 30 4.18 -11.05 16.19
C PRO A 30 4.27 -11.26 14.67
N THR A 31 5.27 -12.02 14.22
CA THR A 31 5.32 -12.47 12.83
C THR A 31 4.09 -13.32 12.50
N GLY A 32 3.54 -13.16 11.29
CA GLY A 32 2.31 -13.84 10.88
C GLY A 32 1.02 -13.14 11.30
N SER A 33 1.07 -12.08 12.11
CA SER A 33 -0.12 -11.33 12.56
C SER A 33 -0.75 -10.43 11.48
N GLY A 34 -0.41 -10.61 10.20
CA GLY A 34 -0.97 -9.75 9.14
C GLY A 34 -0.57 -8.26 9.25
N LYS A 35 0.62 -7.94 9.78
CA LYS A 35 1.13 -6.56 9.89
C LYS A 35 1.10 -5.76 8.58
N THR A 36 1.13 -6.44 7.44
CA THR A 36 0.95 -5.82 6.11
C THR A 36 -0.38 -5.05 5.99
N GLY A 37 -1.38 -5.42 6.81
CA GLY A 37 -2.67 -4.73 6.96
C GLY A 37 -2.55 -3.25 7.23
N PHE A 38 -1.54 -2.81 7.98
CA PHE A 38 -1.36 -1.39 8.27
C PHE A 38 -1.20 -0.55 6.99
N PHE A 39 -0.56 -1.07 5.95
CA PHE A 39 -0.28 -0.30 4.75
C PHE A 39 -1.41 -0.43 3.73
N TYR A 40 -1.83 -1.65 3.36
CA TYR A 40 -2.84 -1.79 2.30
C TYR A 40 -4.22 -1.26 2.73
N MET A 41 -4.62 -1.45 3.99
CA MET A 41 -5.91 -0.92 4.43
C MET A 41 -5.90 0.60 4.52
N PHE A 42 -4.77 1.20 4.91
CA PHE A 42 -4.61 2.65 4.96
C PHE A 42 -4.87 3.27 3.57
N ILE A 43 -4.24 2.75 2.51
CA ILE A 43 -4.49 3.27 1.16
C ILE A 43 -5.88 2.93 0.63
N LEU A 44 -6.45 1.78 0.98
CA LEU A 44 -7.84 1.45 0.62
C LEU A 44 -8.85 2.43 1.23
N VAL A 45 -8.64 2.87 2.48
CA VAL A 45 -9.50 3.90 3.10
C VAL A 45 -9.37 5.22 2.35
N ILE A 46 -8.15 5.64 2.01
CA ILE A 46 -7.92 6.86 1.21
C ILE A 46 -8.60 6.77 -0.17
N MET A 47 -8.39 5.67 -0.89
CA MET A 47 -9.02 5.43 -2.20
C MET A 47 -10.55 5.42 -2.11
N ALA A 48 -11.11 4.84 -1.05
CA ALA A 48 -12.55 4.83 -0.80
C ALA A 48 -13.10 6.25 -0.55
N ILE A 49 -12.41 7.07 0.25
CA ILE A 49 -12.79 8.46 0.51
C ILE A 49 -12.69 9.29 -0.77
N ASN A 50 -11.63 9.12 -1.58
CA ASN A 50 -11.50 9.80 -2.87
C ASN A 50 -12.63 9.41 -3.84
N SER A 51 -12.99 8.13 -3.88
CA SER A 51 -14.07 7.62 -4.73
C SER A 51 -15.46 8.07 -4.25
N ASN A 52 -15.62 8.29 -2.95
CA ASN A 52 -16.86 8.78 -2.35
C ASN A 52 -16.58 9.75 -1.19
N PRO A 53 -16.42 11.06 -1.47
CA PRO A 53 -16.09 12.07 -0.46
C PRO A 53 -17.15 12.21 0.65
N SER A 54 -18.37 11.70 0.45
CA SER A 54 -19.41 11.73 1.49
C SER A 54 -19.10 10.82 2.69
N LEU A 55 -18.19 9.84 2.54
CA LEU A 55 -17.75 8.97 3.62
C LEU A 55 -17.02 9.73 4.73
N CYS A 56 -16.28 10.78 4.37
CA CYS A 56 -15.61 11.66 5.31
C CYS A 56 -15.41 13.05 4.69
N PRO A 57 -16.44 13.93 4.72
CA PRO A 57 -16.42 15.21 4.01
C PRO A 57 -15.32 16.18 4.46
N SER A 58 -14.79 16.01 5.67
CA SER A 58 -13.70 16.81 6.22
C SER A 58 -12.32 16.34 5.75
N ALA A 59 -12.18 15.09 5.30
CA ALA A 59 -10.90 14.55 4.88
C ALA A 59 -10.59 14.92 3.42
N LYS A 60 -9.32 15.24 3.15
CA LYS A 60 -8.82 15.52 1.81
C LYS A 60 -7.51 14.77 1.62
N PHE A 61 -7.42 14.00 0.55
CA PHE A 61 -6.23 13.26 0.18
C PHE A 61 -5.82 13.61 -1.27
N PRO A 62 -4.58 13.31 -1.67
CA PRO A 62 -4.18 13.40 -3.08
C PRO A 62 -5.12 12.58 -3.98
N GLU A 63 -5.41 13.06 -5.19
CA GLU A 63 -6.27 12.36 -6.15
C GLU A 63 -5.73 10.96 -6.48
N ASP A 64 -4.41 10.85 -6.61
CA ASP A 64 -3.67 9.63 -6.88
C ASP A 64 -2.75 9.31 -5.68
N PRO A 65 -3.27 8.66 -4.63
CA PRO A 65 -2.51 8.37 -3.42
C PRO A 65 -1.47 7.28 -3.70
N VAL A 66 -0.25 7.49 -3.21
CA VAL A 66 0.86 6.53 -3.34
C VAL A 66 1.43 6.19 -1.97
N LEU A 67 1.73 4.90 -1.75
CA LEU A 67 2.47 4.42 -0.58
C LEU A 67 3.86 3.96 -0.97
N ILE A 68 4.87 4.45 -0.25
CA ILE A 68 6.24 3.95 -0.34
C ILE A 68 6.48 2.99 0.81
N VAL A 69 6.79 1.74 0.49
CA VAL A 69 7.10 0.70 1.47
C VAL A 69 8.55 0.28 1.30
N ILE A 70 9.35 0.48 2.35
CA ILE A 70 10.77 0.11 2.37
C ILE A 70 10.89 -1.28 3.00
N CYS A 71 11.41 -2.23 2.23
CA CYS A 71 11.63 -3.60 2.67
C CYS A 71 13.13 -3.89 2.78
N PRO A 72 13.57 -4.67 3.78
CA PRO A 72 14.99 -5.01 3.94
C PRO A 72 15.48 -6.07 2.95
N THR A 73 14.58 -6.75 2.23
CA THR A 73 14.94 -7.86 1.34
C THR A 73 14.12 -7.86 0.06
N ASN A 74 14.77 -8.19 -1.06
CA ASN A 74 14.13 -8.35 -2.37
C ASN A 74 12.97 -9.36 -2.34
N TYR A 75 13.07 -10.43 -1.54
CA TYR A 75 12.02 -11.43 -1.48
C TYR A 75 10.71 -10.85 -0.94
N VAL A 76 10.76 -10.15 0.20
CA VAL A 76 9.56 -9.61 0.86
C VAL A 76 8.85 -8.58 -0.01
N GLU A 77 9.57 -7.62 -0.59
CA GLU A 77 8.94 -6.63 -1.48
C GLU A 77 8.37 -7.22 -2.76
N ASN A 78 9.07 -8.18 -3.40
CA ASN A 78 8.56 -8.83 -4.60
C ASN A 78 7.28 -9.63 -4.30
N GLN A 79 7.23 -10.32 -3.16
CA GLN A 79 6.01 -11.01 -2.72
C GLN A 79 4.88 -10.03 -2.42
N MET A 80 5.18 -8.89 -1.78
CA MET A 80 4.17 -7.86 -1.51
C MET A 80 3.63 -7.27 -2.82
N ALA A 81 4.49 -6.82 -3.73
CA ALA A 81 4.08 -6.25 -5.01
C ALA A 81 3.24 -7.23 -5.84
N LYS A 82 3.62 -8.52 -5.86
CA LYS A 82 2.86 -9.56 -6.56
C LYS A 82 1.45 -9.78 -6.01
N ASN A 83 1.24 -9.54 -4.70
CA ASN A 83 -0.03 -9.81 -4.03
C ASN A 83 -0.97 -8.59 -3.96
N MET A 84 -0.46 -7.37 -4.09
CA MET A 84 -1.28 -6.14 -4.04
C MET A 84 -2.38 -6.07 -5.12
N PRO A 85 -2.18 -6.55 -6.36
CA PRO A 85 -3.24 -6.60 -7.37
C PRO A 85 -4.48 -7.40 -6.94
N ASN A 86 -4.33 -8.39 -6.05
CA ASN A 86 -5.46 -9.13 -5.48
C ASN A 86 -6.37 -8.27 -4.61
N LEU A 87 -5.88 -7.10 -4.17
CA LEU A 87 -6.61 -6.09 -3.41
C LEU A 87 -7.00 -4.88 -4.27
N SER A 88 -6.85 -4.97 -5.61
CA SER A 88 -7.04 -3.85 -6.54
C SER A 88 -6.11 -2.67 -6.28
N ILE A 89 -4.92 -2.94 -5.75
CA ILE A 89 -3.85 -1.96 -5.54
C ILE A 89 -2.74 -2.24 -6.56
N SER A 90 -2.41 -1.24 -7.37
CA SER A 90 -1.24 -1.30 -8.24
C SER A 90 0.05 -1.18 -7.43
N ALA A 91 1.07 -1.96 -7.76
CA ALA A 91 2.31 -2.00 -6.99
C ALA A 91 3.52 -2.34 -7.87
N LEU A 92 4.62 -1.64 -7.60
CA LEU A 92 5.93 -1.90 -8.21
C LEU A 92 6.96 -2.21 -7.12
N ALA A 93 7.75 -3.26 -7.33
CA ALA A 93 8.94 -3.53 -6.53
C ALA A 93 10.17 -2.95 -7.25
N ILE A 94 10.83 -1.97 -6.64
CA ILE A 94 12.00 -1.29 -7.21
C ILE A 94 13.24 -1.65 -6.41
N ASN A 95 14.07 -2.53 -6.98
CA ASN A 95 15.36 -2.93 -6.43
C ASN A 95 16.37 -3.20 -7.55
N ALA A 96 17.62 -3.51 -7.17
CA ALA A 96 18.69 -3.74 -8.14
C ALA A 96 18.35 -4.84 -9.18
N LEU A 97 17.62 -5.89 -8.78
CA LEU A 97 17.26 -6.98 -9.68
C LEU A 97 16.13 -6.59 -10.62
N THR A 98 15.05 -6.01 -10.10
CA THR A 98 13.89 -5.62 -10.93
C THR A 98 14.24 -4.50 -11.90
N VAL A 99 15.08 -3.54 -11.47
CA VAL A 99 15.62 -2.49 -12.35
C VAL A 99 16.50 -3.09 -13.45
N ALA A 100 17.36 -4.06 -13.12
CA ALA A 100 18.19 -4.73 -14.11
C ALA A 100 17.33 -5.51 -15.13
N SER A 101 16.33 -6.27 -14.66
CA SER A 101 15.38 -6.99 -15.52
C SER A 101 14.62 -6.05 -16.45
N ALA A 102 14.02 -4.98 -15.91
CA ALA A 102 13.28 -4.01 -16.72
C ALA A 102 14.19 -3.37 -17.78
N ARG A 103 15.44 -3.05 -17.43
CA ARG A 103 16.41 -2.50 -18.40
C ARG A 103 16.73 -3.47 -19.53
N ILE A 104 16.86 -4.77 -19.24
CA ILE A 104 17.08 -5.81 -20.27
C ILE A 104 15.87 -5.88 -21.22
N GLU A 105 14.67 -5.69 -20.69
CA GLU A 105 13.42 -5.67 -21.44
C GLU A 105 13.14 -4.33 -22.15
N GLY A 106 14.04 -3.35 -22.03
CA GLY A 106 13.92 -2.02 -22.65
C GLY A 106 13.06 -1.01 -21.87
N GLY A 107 12.65 -1.33 -20.64
CA GLY A 107 11.86 -0.49 -19.75
C GLY A 107 12.68 0.30 -18.72
N ASN A 108 11.99 1.18 -17.98
CA ASN A 108 12.54 1.95 -16.85
C ASN A 108 11.51 2.08 -15.72
N LEU A 109 11.68 1.30 -14.66
CA LEU A 109 10.77 1.26 -13.50
C LEU A 109 10.63 2.62 -12.78
N TRP A 110 11.64 3.49 -12.85
CA TRP A 110 11.55 4.81 -12.22
C TRP A 110 10.69 5.79 -12.99
N GLU A 111 10.58 5.63 -14.31
CA GLU A 111 9.63 6.40 -15.11
C GLU A 111 8.21 5.82 -14.99
N GLU A 112 8.10 4.48 -14.94
CA GLU A 112 6.83 3.80 -14.66
C GLU A 112 6.25 4.24 -13.31
N ALA A 113 7.08 4.32 -12.26
CA ALA A 113 6.65 4.77 -10.94
C ALA A 113 6.15 6.22 -10.87
N LYS A 114 6.46 7.06 -11.88
CA LYS A 114 5.94 8.44 -11.98
C LYS A 114 4.64 8.52 -12.76
N SER A 115 4.30 7.49 -13.52
CA SER A 115 3.06 7.43 -14.28
C SER A 115 1.90 7.04 -13.35
N LYS A 116 0.65 7.30 -13.75
CA LYS A 116 -0.51 6.74 -13.04
C LYS A 116 -0.47 5.22 -13.20
N ILE A 117 -0.22 4.50 -12.11
CA ILE A 117 -0.05 3.03 -12.05
C ILE A 117 -1.35 2.36 -11.60
#